data_AF-A0A1Y4C7T5-F1
#
_entry.id   AF-A0A1Y4C7T5-F1
#
_cell.length_a   1.000
_cell.length_b   1.000
_cell.length_c   1.000
_cell.angle_alpha   90.00
_cell.angle_beta   90.00
_cell.angle_gamma   90.00
#
_symmetry.space_group_name_H-M   'P 1'
#
loop_
_entity.id
_entity.type
_entity.pdbx_description
1 polymer ?
#
loop_
_entity_poly.entity_id
_entity_poly.type
_entity_poly.pdbx_seq_one_letter_code
_entity_poly.pdbx_strand_id
1 'polypeptide(L)'
;MRDTINEYLSQFDLDIRKSHDARFVDQKCTPDIVCFMADCVMNMVATKPVFVINDIWGSQYFIQNSRVIFNKPWANDKKAYNEYNKVLSQPLKLLAYAHILNVEIVDGSLTFSVANEDLLDYISRKDRNAYNFLYCYFMKVMTDSGFMKYFEEYAKDSIDNPITARDEIYDRYFKLINGNTPSHSRLDIRRMFHKVFNVYAAEHHLHGSNGKITYYSDLMYNKKNWRDMDKDKTITRQEALTPEKKERQEAINTYYVQKAIALIRKIQTESEVHDSWGNGEATQVHHIFPKSQFPQIAHYVENLILLTATQHNTKAHPNNKTQQINRDYQLVCLLAKADTIENSLRLVGDKYYRKESFVYVINTGLTTDFSTSLTFEEIKTKLVQIYNAA
;
A
#
# COMPACT_ATOMS: atom_id res chain seq x y z
N MET A 1 -13.83 -3.47 1.53
CA MET A 1 -13.00 -3.12 2.71
C MET A 1 -13.30 -1.77 3.36
N ARG A 2 -13.63 -0.69 2.63
CA ARG A 2 -13.89 0.63 3.25
C ARG A 2 -15.04 0.60 4.27
N ASP A 3 -16.09 -0.14 3.99
CA ASP A 3 -17.21 -0.30 4.93
C ASP A 3 -16.76 -0.94 6.24
N THR A 4 -15.94 -2.00 6.18
CA THR A 4 -15.33 -2.63 7.36
C THR A 4 -14.47 -1.66 8.17
N ILE A 5 -13.71 -0.78 7.50
CA ILE A 5 -12.90 0.25 8.16
C ILE A 5 -13.82 1.27 8.85
N ASN A 6 -14.85 1.74 8.17
CA ASN A 6 -15.80 2.70 8.71
C ASN A 6 -16.60 2.12 9.89
N GLU A 7 -17.05 0.87 9.78
CA GLU A 7 -17.75 0.15 10.86
C GLU A 7 -16.85 0.02 12.10
N TYR A 8 -15.59 -0.37 11.91
CA TYR A 8 -14.61 -0.42 13.00
C TYR A 8 -14.41 0.96 13.65
N LEU A 9 -14.14 1.98 12.85
CA LEU A 9 -13.88 3.34 13.35
C LEU A 9 -15.12 3.98 13.98
N SER A 10 -16.33 3.56 13.61
CA SER A 10 -17.59 4.08 14.17
C SER A 10 -17.76 3.80 15.66
N GLN A 11 -17.00 2.84 16.19
CA GLN A 11 -17.01 2.47 17.61
C GLN A 11 -16.29 3.48 18.50
N PHE A 12 -15.55 4.43 17.91
CA PHE A 12 -14.71 5.39 18.61
C PHE A 12 -15.14 6.83 18.33
N ASP A 13 -14.94 7.68 19.34
CA ASP A 13 -15.09 9.13 19.24
C ASP A 13 -13.72 9.76 18.95
N LEU A 14 -13.50 10.17 17.71
CA LEU A 14 -12.25 10.72 17.22
C LEU A 14 -12.29 12.25 17.14
N ASP A 15 -13.13 12.90 17.95
CA ASP A 15 -13.25 14.35 18.00
C ASP A 15 -11.98 14.99 18.61
N ILE A 16 -11.28 15.78 17.79
CA ILE A 16 -10.08 16.53 18.19
C ILE A 16 -10.39 17.50 19.33
N ARG A 17 -11.61 18.02 19.41
CA ARG A 17 -12.04 18.97 20.44
C ARG A 17 -12.18 18.33 21.81
N LYS A 18 -12.33 17.00 21.86
CA LYS A 18 -12.44 16.22 23.11
C LYS A 18 -11.12 15.58 23.49
N SER A 19 -10.41 14.99 22.53
CA SER A 19 -9.11 14.37 22.77
C SER A 19 -8.01 15.41 23.07
N HIS A 20 -8.18 16.65 22.61
CA HIS A 20 -7.18 17.71 22.67
C HIS A 20 -5.84 17.35 22.01
N ASP A 21 -5.81 16.31 21.19
CA ASP A 21 -4.60 15.80 20.57
C ASP A 21 -4.60 16.06 19.06
N ALA A 22 -3.67 16.90 18.62
CA ALA A 22 -3.47 17.18 17.20
C ALA A 22 -2.74 16.05 16.47
N ARG A 23 -2.13 15.10 17.20
CA ARG A 23 -1.24 14.05 16.66
C ARG A 23 -1.98 12.86 16.08
N PHE A 24 -3.26 13.00 15.78
CA PHE A 24 -4.01 12.07 14.93
C PHE A 24 -3.38 11.90 13.53
N VAL A 25 -2.63 12.90 13.07
CA VAL A 25 -1.86 12.88 11.82
C VAL A 25 -0.61 13.75 11.95
N ASP A 26 0.44 13.40 11.19
CA ASP A 26 1.70 14.13 11.20
C ASP A 26 2.37 14.16 9.81
N GLN A 27 3.45 14.93 9.64
CA GLN A 27 4.05 15.20 8.32
C GLN A 27 4.49 13.93 7.55
N LYS A 28 4.87 12.85 8.24
CA LYS A 28 5.34 11.60 7.61
C LYS A 28 4.22 10.58 7.38
N CYS A 29 2.98 10.88 7.77
CA CYS A 29 1.82 10.01 7.57
C CYS A 29 1.36 10.03 6.10
N THR A 30 2.08 9.30 5.26
CA THR A 30 1.79 9.10 3.82
C THR A 30 1.45 7.62 3.58
N PRO A 31 0.71 7.26 2.52
CA PRO A 31 0.25 5.89 2.33
C PRO A 31 1.39 4.86 2.32
N ASP A 32 2.49 5.14 1.62
CA ASP A 32 3.68 4.27 1.53
C ASP A 32 4.39 4.12 2.89
N ILE A 33 4.53 5.20 3.65
CA ILE A 33 5.13 5.14 4.99
C ILE A 33 4.22 4.37 5.98
N VAL A 34 2.92 4.62 5.98
CA VAL A 34 1.97 3.97 6.88
C VAL A 34 1.89 2.47 6.57
N CYS A 35 1.83 2.11 5.29
CA CYS A 35 1.92 0.73 4.79
C CYS A 35 3.20 0.05 5.31
N PHE A 36 4.36 0.69 5.12
CA PHE A 36 5.64 0.14 5.56
C PHE A 36 5.74 -0.03 7.08
N MET A 37 5.25 0.93 7.85
CA MET A 37 5.27 0.83 9.31
C MET A 37 4.34 -0.27 9.83
N ALA A 38 3.14 -0.40 9.26
CA ALA A 38 2.24 -1.51 9.57
C ALA A 38 2.88 -2.86 9.24
N ASP A 39 3.59 -2.96 8.11
CA ASP A 39 4.34 -4.16 7.71
C ASP A 39 5.47 -4.50 8.69
N CYS A 40 6.23 -3.51 9.14
CA CYS A 40 7.26 -3.73 10.16
C CYS A 40 6.66 -4.24 11.48
N VAL A 41 5.50 -3.73 11.90
CA VAL A 41 4.81 -4.23 13.11
C VAL A 41 4.33 -5.66 12.91
N MET A 42 3.70 -5.98 11.76
CA MET A 42 3.22 -7.34 11.46
C MET A 42 4.34 -8.38 11.44
N ASN A 43 5.55 -7.99 11.00
CA ASN A 43 6.71 -8.89 10.98
C ASN A 43 7.42 -9.04 12.35
N MET A 44 7.00 -8.28 13.37
CA MET A 44 7.60 -8.31 14.70
C MET A 44 6.63 -8.81 15.78
N VAL A 45 5.33 -8.54 15.63
CA VAL A 45 4.32 -8.77 16.69
C VAL A 45 4.26 -10.23 17.18
N ALA A 46 4.52 -11.20 16.29
CA ALA A 46 4.50 -12.62 16.65
C ALA A 46 5.59 -13.00 17.68
N THR A 47 6.74 -12.33 17.66
CA THR A 47 7.84 -12.57 18.60
C THR A 47 7.89 -11.53 19.72
N LYS A 48 7.38 -10.32 19.45
CA LYS A 48 7.35 -9.22 20.39
C LYS A 48 5.99 -8.49 20.33
N PRO A 49 4.96 -9.02 21.04
CA PRO A 49 3.59 -8.51 20.96
C PRO A 49 3.42 -7.12 21.60
N VAL A 50 4.29 -6.78 22.55
CA VAL A 50 4.40 -5.44 23.17
C VAL A 50 5.76 -4.87 22.83
N PHE A 51 5.78 -3.68 22.22
CA PHE A 51 7.00 -3.12 21.64
C PHE A 51 7.09 -1.60 21.78
N VAL A 52 8.32 -1.09 21.73
CA VAL A 52 8.63 0.34 21.63
C VAL A 52 9.20 0.66 20.24
N ILE A 53 9.33 1.95 19.92
CA ILE A 53 9.87 2.41 18.62
C ILE A 53 11.24 1.80 18.31
N ASN A 54 12.11 1.68 19.32
CA ASN A 54 13.46 1.13 19.16
C ASN A 54 13.46 -0.35 18.76
N ASP A 55 12.40 -1.11 19.08
CA ASP A 55 12.30 -2.51 18.70
C ASP A 55 12.09 -2.65 17.18
N ILE A 56 11.25 -1.79 16.60
CA ILE A 56 11.09 -1.73 15.14
C ILE A 56 12.40 -1.33 14.48
N TRP A 57 13.06 -0.29 15.01
CA TRP A 57 14.33 0.20 14.49
C TRP A 57 15.43 -0.86 14.48
N GLY A 58 15.53 -1.63 15.55
CA GLY A 58 16.50 -2.71 15.70
C GLY A 58 16.12 -4.00 14.96
N SER A 59 14.90 -4.08 14.39
CA SER A 59 14.46 -5.28 13.70
C SER A 59 15.22 -5.48 12.39
N GLN A 60 15.61 -6.74 12.13
CA GLN A 60 16.29 -7.09 10.87
C GLN A 60 15.42 -6.76 9.66
N TYR A 61 14.10 -6.92 9.80
CA TYR A 61 13.13 -6.58 8.76
C TYR A 61 13.17 -5.10 8.40
N PHE A 62 13.14 -4.20 9.38
CA PHE A 62 13.26 -2.76 9.13
C PHE A 62 14.61 -2.40 8.52
N ILE A 63 15.72 -2.93 9.07
CA ILE A 63 17.07 -2.63 8.58
C ILE A 63 17.23 -3.00 7.11
N GLN A 64 16.71 -4.17 6.70
CA GLN A 64 16.79 -4.62 5.31
C GLN A 64 15.91 -3.80 4.35
N ASN A 65 14.71 -3.41 4.78
CA ASN A 65 13.69 -2.85 3.88
C ASN A 65 13.56 -1.31 3.96
N SER A 66 14.08 -0.66 5.00
CA SER A 66 14.04 0.80 5.20
C SER A 66 14.55 1.61 3.99
N ARG A 67 15.54 1.07 3.27
CA ARG A 67 16.11 1.69 2.06
C ARG A 67 15.08 1.92 0.94
N VAL A 68 14.04 1.08 0.89
CA VAL A 68 12.93 1.20 -0.06
C VAL A 68 12.14 2.48 0.18
N ILE A 69 12.01 2.90 1.45
CA ILE A 69 11.15 4.02 1.86
C ILE A 69 11.91 5.33 2.10
N PHE A 70 13.18 5.29 2.51
CA PHE A 70 13.86 6.49 3.03
C PHE A 70 14.82 7.21 2.10
N ASN A 71 15.20 6.62 0.95
CA ASN A 71 16.12 7.23 -0.04
C ASN A 71 17.42 7.81 0.57
N LYS A 72 17.81 7.35 1.77
CA LYS A 72 18.88 7.88 2.61
C LYS A 72 19.78 6.72 3.05
N PRO A 73 21.04 6.99 3.47
CA PRO A 73 21.96 5.93 3.88
C PRO A 73 21.37 5.06 4.99
N TRP A 74 21.99 3.89 5.16
CA TRP A 74 21.64 2.86 6.14
C TRP A 74 21.15 3.44 7.48
N ALA A 75 20.16 2.78 8.10
CA ALA A 75 19.61 3.16 9.40
C ALA A 75 20.69 3.35 10.50
N ASN A 76 21.90 2.82 10.33
CA ASN A 76 23.02 3.01 11.25
C ASN A 76 23.73 4.38 11.14
N ASP A 77 23.36 5.27 10.21
CA ASP A 77 23.90 6.62 10.14
C ASP A 77 23.30 7.52 11.24
N LYS A 78 24.14 7.92 12.21
CA LYS A 78 23.77 8.83 13.30
C LYS A 78 23.19 10.16 12.81
N LYS A 79 23.54 10.62 11.60
CA LYS A 79 23.00 11.87 11.02
C LYS A 79 21.54 11.74 10.57
N ALA A 80 21.05 10.52 10.36
CA ALA A 80 19.69 10.26 9.90
C ALA A 80 18.71 9.93 11.06
N TYR A 81 19.22 9.70 12.27
CA TYR A 81 18.45 9.27 13.45
C TYR A 81 17.20 10.12 13.72
N ASN A 82 17.32 11.46 13.70
CA ASN A 82 16.18 12.36 13.97
C ASN A 82 15.08 12.30 12.91
N GLU A 83 15.44 12.02 11.66
CA GLU A 83 14.47 11.89 10.58
C GLU A 83 13.79 10.53 10.61
N TYR A 84 14.58 9.47 10.82
CA TYR A 84 14.03 8.14 11.01
C TYR A 84 13.12 8.06 12.25
N ASN A 85 13.49 8.67 13.37
CA ASN A 85 12.64 8.71 14.56
C ASN A 85 11.27 9.35 14.26
N LYS A 86 11.23 10.43 13.46
CA LYS A 86 9.95 11.02 13.01
C LYS A 86 9.17 10.06 12.12
N VAL A 87 9.83 9.36 11.21
CA VAL A 87 9.11 8.43 10.33
C VAL A 87 8.64 7.17 11.07
N LEU A 88 9.33 6.73 12.11
CA LEU A 88 8.86 5.61 12.92
C LEU A 88 7.70 6.04 13.82
N SER A 89 7.86 7.14 14.54
CA SER A 89 6.93 7.56 15.59
C SER A 89 5.59 8.06 15.06
N GLN A 90 5.59 8.85 13.98
CA GLN A 90 4.39 9.52 13.50
C GLN A 90 3.31 8.54 12.98
N PRO A 91 3.64 7.53 12.15
CA PRO A 91 2.67 6.54 11.70
C PRO A 91 2.16 5.65 12.82
N LEU A 92 3.00 5.28 13.81
CA LEU A 92 2.56 4.50 14.96
C LEU A 92 1.55 5.26 15.81
N LYS A 93 1.79 6.55 16.06
CA LYS A 93 0.83 7.43 16.76
C LYS A 93 -0.47 7.56 15.99
N LEU A 94 -0.41 7.71 14.67
CA LEU A 94 -1.61 7.72 13.82
C LEU A 94 -2.40 6.41 13.94
N LEU A 95 -1.73 5.26 13.85
CA LEU A 95 -2.38 3.96 13.98
C LEU A 95 -2.96 3.75 15.39
N ALA A 96 -2.31 4.29 16.41
CA ALA A 96 -2.81 4.24 17.79
C ALA A 96 -4.03 5.15 18.00
N TYR A 97 -4.02 6.37 17.44
CA TYR A 97 -5.17 7.26 17.48
C TYR A 97 -6.38 6.67 16.73
N ALA A 98 -6.13 5.91 15.66
CA ALA A 98 -7.15 5.16 14.94
C ALA A 98 -7.59 3.85 15.65
N HIS A 99 -7.09 3.59 16.86
CA HIS A 99 -7.31 2.37 17.65
C HIS A 99 -6.84 1.07 16.98
N ILE A 100 -6.07 1.12 15.90
CA ILE A 100 -5.47 -0.08 15.27
C ILE A 100 -4.35 -0.64 16.15
N LEU A 101 -3.64 0.24 16.85
CA LEU A 101 -2.69 -0.08 17.91
C LEU A 101 -3.23 0.43 19.25
N ASN A 102 -2.88 -0.25 20.33
CA ASN A 102 -2.93 0.36 21.66
C ASN A 102 -1.64 1.15 21.89
N VAL A 103 -1.71 2.19 22.70
CA VAL A 103 -0.54 2.96 23.14
C VAL A 103 -0.66 3.34 24.61
N GLU A 104 0.42 3.11 25.36
CA GLU A 104 0.54 3.48 26.76
C GLU A 104 1.91 4.11 27.02
N ILE A 105 2.03 4.90 28.09
CA ILE A 105 3.33 5.41 28.55
C ILE A 105 3.83 4.51 29.67
N VAL A 106 4.89 3.77 29.42
CA VAL A 106 5.57 2.92 30.41
C VAL A 106 7.00 3.44 30.57
N ASP A 107 7.39 3.78 31.80
CA ASP A 107 8.72 4.34 32.12
C ASP A 107 9.12 5.54 31.23
N GLY A 108 8.15 6.41 30.94
CA GLY A 108 8.35 7.61 30.11
C GLY A 108 8.48 7.33 28.60
N SER A 109 8.34 6.08 28.17
CA SER A 109 8.39 5.67 26.76
C SER A 109 7.02 5.25 26.25
N LEU A 110 6.74 5.54 24.97
CA LEU A 110 5.54 5.05 24.31
C LEU A 110 5.70 3.56 23.98
N THR A 111 4.80 2.76 24.53
CA THR A 111 4.73 1.31 24.39
C THR A 111 3.46 0.97 23.63
N PHE A 112 3.57 0.11 22.63
CA PHE A 112 2.51 -0.24 21.69
C PHE A 112 2.20 -1.74 21.73
N SER A 113 0.96 -2.07 21.40
CA SER A 113 0.53 -3.44 21.07
C SER A 113 -0.52 -3.40 19.96
N VAL A 114 -0.76 -4.52 19.29
CA VAL A 114 -1.75 -4.58 18.22
C VAL A 114 -3.15 -4.74 18.80
N ALA A 115 -4.07 -3.84 18.45
CA ALA A 115 -5.46 -3.86 18.89
C ALA A 115 -6.39 -4.45 17.82
N ASN A 116 -6.10 -4.21 16.54
CA ASN A 116 -6.83 -4.81 15.42
C ASN A 116 -5.84 -5.37 14.38
N GLU A 117 -5.52 -6.66 14.53
CA GLU A 117 -4.58 -7.36 13.65
C GLU A 117 -5.09 -7.44 12.20
N ASP A 118 -6.39 -7.67 12.00
CA ASP A 118 -6.99 -7.79 10.67
C ASP A 118 -6.84 -6.51 9.84
N LEU A 119 -7.13 -5.35 10.44
CA LEU A 119 -6.96 -4.07 9.76
C LEU A 119 -5.49 -3.68 9.63
N LEU A 120 -4.65 -3.97 10.63
CA LEU A 120 -3.21 -3.72 10.53
C LEU A 120 -2.59 -4.54 9.39
N ASP A 121 -2.97 -5.80 9.26
CA ASP A 121 -2.57 -6.68 8.17
C ASP A 121 -3.14 -6.24 6.81
N TYR A 122 -4.35 -5.69 6.76
CA TYR A 122 -4.86 -5.08 5.53
C TYR A 122 -4.03 -3.87 5.09
N ILE A 123 -3.77 -2.94 6.02
CA ILE A 123 -2.98 -1.72 5.80
C ILE A 123 -1.56 -2.07 5.37
N SER A 124 -0.97 -3.09 6.00
CA SER A 124 0.42 -3.46 5.76
C SER A 124 0.66 -3.92 4.33
N ARG A 125 -0.31 -4.50 3.61
CA ARG A 125 -0.04 -5.22 2.34
C ARG A 125 0.30 -4.35 1.14
N LYS A 126 -0.40 -3.25 0.93
CA LYS A 126 -0.26 -2.39 -0.26
C LYS A 126 -0.49 -0.93 0.10
N ASP A 127 0.25 -0.03 -0.52
CA ASP A 127 0.11 1.42 -0.33
C ASP A 127 -1.34 1.90 -0.60
N ARG A 128 -2.05 1.23 -1.53
CA ARG A 128 -3.45 1.54 -1.83
C ARG A 128 -4.40 1.17 -0.68
N ASN A 129 -4.09 0.11 0.07
CA ASN A 129 -4.86 -0.28 1.25
C ASN A 129 -4.65 0.74 2.37
N ALA A 130 -3.40 1.15 2.60
CA ALA A 130 -3.08 2.24 3.52
C ALA A 130 -3.76 3.55 3.11
N TYR A 131 -3.83 3.88 1.81
CA TYR A 131 -4.60 5.01 1.31
C TYR A 131 -6.09 4.91 1.64
N ASN A 132 -6.72 3.75 1.39
CA ASN A 132 -8.13 3.55 1.72
C ASN A 132 -8.40 3.72 3.20
N PHE A 133 -7.52 3.17 4.04
CA PHE A 133 -7.58 3.37 5.49
C PHE A 133 -7.44 4.84 5.87
N LEU A 134 -6.42 5.54 5.35
CA LEU A 134 -6.19 6.96 5.65
C LEU A 134 -7.38 7.83 5.21
N TYR A 135 -8.00 7.54 4.07
CA TYR A 135 -9.21 8.24 3.63
C TYR A 135 -10.35 8.05 4.64
N CYS A 136 -10.72 6.80 4.94
CA CYS A 136 -11.78 6.50 5.92
C CYS A 136 -11.49 7.11 7.29
N TYR A 137 -10.28 6.93 7.79
CA TYR A 137 -9.82 7.45 9.09
C TYR A 137 -9.88 8.97 9.15
N PHE A 138 -9.31 9.67 8.18
CA PHE A 138 -9.33 11.13 8.18
C PHE A 138 -10.75 11.68 8.04
N MET A 139 -11.60 11.09 7.20
CA MET A 139 -12.99 11.53 7.07
C MET A 139 -13.77 11.32 8.37
N LYS A 140 -13.51 10.23 9.11
CA LYS A 140 -14.08 10.02 10.45
C LYS A 140 -13.64 11.12 11.43
N VAL A 141 -12.34 11.38 11.54
CA VAL A 141 -11.81 12.44 12.43
C VAL A 141 -12.42 13.81 12.10
N MET A 142 -12.49 14.15 10.79
CA MET A 142 -13.06 15.43 10.35
C MET A 142 -14.57 15.52 10.59
N THR A 143 -15.29 14.40 10.51
CA THR A 143 -16.73 14.33 10.80
C THR A 143 -16.99 14.50 12.29
N ASP A 144 -16.33 13.72 13.14
CA ASP A 144 -16.48 13.80 14.60
C ASP A 144 -16.11 15.19 15.14
N SER A 145 -15.10 15.82 14.53
CA SER A 145 -14.64 17.16 14.88
C SER A 145 -15.51 18.29 14.31
N GLY A 146 -16.59 17.98 13.58
CA GLY A 146 -17.49 18.96 12.95
C GLY A 146 -16.83 19.80 11.85
N PHE A 147 -15.75 19.30 11.24
CA PHE A 147 -14.95 19.98 10.23
C PHE A 147 -15.36 19.61 8.79
N MET A 148 -16.09 18.50 8.61
CA MET A 148 -16.43 17.96 7.29
C MET A 148 -17.16 18.96 6.37
N LYS A 149 -18.03 19.80 6.93
CA LYS A 149 -18.73 20.87 6.18
C LYS A 149 -17.78 21.79 5.39
N TYR A 150 -16.57 22.02 5.88
CA TYR A 150 -15.60 22.88 5.19
C TYR A 150 -14.92 22.18 4.02
N PHE A 151 -14.84 20.84 4.03
CA PHE A 151 -14.45 20.06 2.85
C PHE A 151 -15.52 20.09 1.76
N GLU A 152 -16.79 20.09 2.15
CA GLU A 152 -17.92 20.24 1.21
C GLU A 152 -17.99 21.65 0.61
N GLU A 153 -17.79 22.70 1.42
CA GLU A 153 -17.63 24.08 0.96
C GLU A 153 -16.46 24.19 -0.02
N TYR A 154 -15.28 23.65 0.33
CA TYR A 154 -14.13 23.62 -0.56
C TYR A 154 -14.42 22.93 -1.90
N ALA A 155 -15.09 21.78 -1.89
CA ALA A 155 -15.41 21.04 -3.11
C ALA A 155 -16.30 21.85 -4.07
N LYS A 156 -17.17 22.72 -3.54
CA LYS A 156 -18.01 23.63 -4.33
C LYS A 156 -17.22 24.84 -4.81
N ASP A 157 -16.58 25.55 -3.89
CA ASP A 157 -15.96 26.85 -4.16
C ASP A 157 -14.68 26.72 -5.00
N SER A 158 -14.02 25.55 -4.94
CA SER A 158 -12.81 25.29 -5.71
C SER A 158 -13.03 25.11 -7.21
N ILE A 159 -14.29 25.00 -7.66
CA ILE A 159 -14.64 24.97 -9.09
C ILE A 159 -14.33 26.33 -9.73
N ASP A 160 -14.71 27.42 -9.05
CA ASP A 160 -14.56 28.79 -9.57
C ASP A 160 -13.24 29.43 -9.11
N ASN A 161 -12.88 29.25 -7.84
CA ASN A 161 -11.69 29.90 -7.27
C ASN A 161 -10.92 28.96 -6.31
N PRO A 162 -10.11 28.03 -6.85
CA PRO A 162 -9.40 27.02 -6.06
C PRO A 162 -8.37 27.60 -5.08
N ILE A 163 -7.83 28.79 -5.34
CA ILE A 163 -6.83 29.43 -4.47
C ILE A 163 -7.50 29.97 -3.23
N THR A 164 -8.55 30.78 -3.39
CA THR A 164 -9.28 31.37 -2.24
C THR A 164 -9.95 30.28 -1.41
N ALA A 165 -10.61 29.31 -2.04
CA ALA A 165 -11.23 28.19 -1.33
C ALA A 165 -10.21 27.40 -0.48
N ARG A 166 -9.00 27.19 -1.03
CA ARG A 166 -7.91 26.53 -0.29
C ARG A 166 -7.46 27.36 0.89
N ASP A 167 -7.25 28.67 0.71
CA ASP A 167 -6.75 29.50 1.81
C ASP A 167 -7.77 29.58 2.96
N GLU A 168 -9.07 29.60 2.64
CA GLU A 168 -10.17 29.56 3.62
C GLU A 168 -10.19 28.26 4.44
N ILE A 169 -10.18 27.08 3.79
CA ILE A 169 -10.20 25.80 4.52
C ILE A 169 -8.94 25.62 5.39
N TYR A 170 -7.78 26.11 4.94
CA TYR A 170 -6.55 26.08 5.75
C TYR A 170 -6.62 27.00 6.98
N ASP A 171 -7.24 28.17 6.86
CA ASP A 171 -7.44 29.07 8.01
C ASP A 171 -8.43 28.47 9.03
N ARG A 172 -9.50 27.85 8.54
CA ARG A 172 -10.46 27.12 9.39
C ARG A 172 -9.80 25.94 10.10
N TYR A 173 -8.99 25.17 9.40
CA TYR A 173 -8.25 24.05 10.02
C TYR A 173 -7.26 24.54 11.07
N PHE A 174 -6.56 25.65 10.80
CA PHE A 174 -5.68 26.28 11.78
C PHE A 174 -6.45 26.68 13.04
N LYS A 175 -7.62 27.31 12.91
CA LYS A 175 -8.48 27.67 14.05
C LYS A 175 -8.92 26.44 14.85
N LEU A 176 -9.30 25.34 14.17
CA LEU A 176 -9.66 24.08 14.82
C LEU A 176 -8.50 23.56 15.69
N ILE A 177 -7.32 23.38 15.11
CA ILE A 177 -6.18 22.79 15.84
C ILE A 177 -5.66 23.73 16.93
N ASN A 178 -5.46 25.01 16.60
CA ASN A 178 -4.92 26.00 17.54
C ASN A 178 -5.85 26.27 18.72
N GLY A 179 -7.17 26.21 18.50
CA GLY A 179 -8.16 26.46 19.55
C GLY A 179 -8.44 25.27 20.46
N ASN A 180 -8.12 24.05 20.02
CA ASN A 180 -8.53 22.83 20.72
C ASN A 180 -7.38 21.92 21.15
N THR A 181 -6.13 22.22 20.77
CA THR A 181 -4.97 21.38 21.07
C THR A 181 -3.76 22.23 21.50
N PRO A 182 -2.73 21.63 22.14
CA PRO A 182 -1.47 22.33 22.46
C PRO A 182 -0.61 22.73 21.24
N SER A 183 -1.04 22.41 20.02
CA SER A 183 -0.29 22.72 18.79
C SER A 183 -0.66 24.10 18.25
N HIS A 184 0.30 25.03 18.26
CA HIS A 184 0.09 26.42 17.81
C HIS A 184 0.94 26.83 16.59
N SER A 185 1.86 25.97 16.16
CA SER A 185 2.74 26.24 15.00
C SER A 185 1.95 26.19 13.69
N ARG A 186 1.67 27.37 13.10
CA ARG A 186 0.95 27.47 11.81
C ARG A 186 1.64 26.66 10.70
N LEU A 187 2.97 26.59 10.70
CA LEU A 187 3.73 25.81 9.74
C LEU A 187 3.51 24.29 9.90
N ASP A 188 3.55 23.78 11.14
CA ASP A 188 3.40 22.35 11.40
C ASP A 188 1.95 21.91 11.20
N ILE A 189 0.99 22.70 11.68
CA ILE A 189 -0.45 22.48 11.45
C ILE A 189 -0.74 22.42 9.95
N ARG A 190 -0.16 23.34 9.16
CA ARG A 190 -0.29 23.32 7.69
C ARG A 190 0.29 22.04 7.08
N ARG A 191 1.44 21.56 7.56
CA ARG A 191 2.08 20.32 7.07
C ARG A 191 1.28 19.08 7.40
N MET A 192 0.66 19.03 8.58
CA MET A 192 -0.27 17.99 8.98
C MET A 192 -1.51 18.01 8.09
N PHE A 193 -2.10 19.20 7.89
CA PHE A 193 -3.29 19.33 7.07
C PHE A 193 -3.08 18.93 5.61
N HIS A 194 -1.90 19.19 5.04
CA HIS A 194 -1.55 18.70 3.69
C HIS A 194 -1.79 17.19 3.53
N LYS A 195 -1.60 16.39 4.59
CA LYS A 195 -1.78 14.94 4.54
C LYS A 195 -3.25 14.53 4.52
N VAL A 196 -4.07 15.25 5.26
CA VAL A 196 -5.52 15.05 5.30
C VAL A 196 -6.17 15.59 4.02
N PHE A 197 -5.88 16.84 3.69
CA PHE A 197 -6.47 17.57 2.58
C PHE A 197 -6.17 16.92 1.23
N ASN A 198 -4.92 16.49 0.98
CA ASN A 198 -4.58 15.88 -0.30
C ASN A 198 -5.18 14.48 -0.47
N VAL A 199 -5.40 13.73 0.62
CA VAL A 199 -6.11 12.44 0.55
C VAL A 199 -7.56 12.64 0.11
N TYR A 200 -8.24 13.64 0.67
CA TYR A 200 -9.58 14.03 0.20
C TYR A 200 -9.54 14.51 -1.25
N ALA A 201 -8.64 15.43 -1.60
CA ALA A 201 -8.55 15.97 -2.95
C ALA A 201 -8.29 14.87 -4.00
N ALA A 202 -7.45 13.88 -3.70
CA ALA A 202 -7.19 12.76 -4.58
C ALA A 202 -8.42 11.87 -4.82
N GLU A 203 -9.23 11.64 -3.78
CA GLU A 203 -10.44 10.83 -3.89
C GLU A 203 -11.50 11.52 -4.76
N HIS A 204 -11.67 12.83 -4.57
CA HIS A 204 -12.71 13.62 -5.22
C HIS A 204 -12.24 14.30 -6.52
N HIS A 205 -11.03 14.00 -6.99
CA HIS A 205 -10.43 14.61 -8.19
C HIS A 205 -10.40 16.14 -8.14
N LEU A 206 -10.07 16.69 -6.97
CA LEU A 206 -10.00 18.12 -6.71
C LEU A 206 -8.56 18.64 -6.72
N HIS A 207 -8.43 19.97 -6.72
CA HIS A 207 -7.16 20.63 -6.50
C HIS A 207 -6.65 20.37 -5.08
N GLY A 208 -5.38 20.00 -4.95
CA GLY A 208 -4.75 19.79 -3.65
C GLY A 208 -3.99 21.00 -3.17
N SER A 209 -3.15 20.77 -2.15
CA SER A 209 -2.38 21.81 -1.47
C SER A 209 -1.45 22.61 -2.39
N ASN A 210 -1.02 22.00 -3.50
CA ASN A 210 -0.15 22.60 -4.51
C ASN A 210 -0.91 23.38 -5.60
N GLY A 211 -2.25 23.46 -5.51
CA GLY A 211 -3.09 24.14 -6.50
C GLY A 211 -3.27 23.38 -7.82
N LYS A 212 -2.96 22.08 -7.87
CA LYS A 212 -3.18 21.21 -9.03
C LYS A 212 -4.12 20.07 -8.66
N ILE A 213 -4.82 19.51 -9.65
CA ILE A 213 -5.56 18.25 -9.47
C ILE A 213 -4.63 17.21 -8.87
N THR A 214 -5.04 16.65 -7.74
CA THR A 214 -4.22 15.69 -6.99
C THR A 214 -4.61 14.28 -7.39
N TYR A 215 -3.61 13.44 -7.63
CA TYR A 215 -3.80 12.03 -7.90
C TYR A 215 -3.22 11.19 -6.77
N TYR A 216 -3.63 9.92 -6.67
CA TYR A 216 -3.09 8.97 -5.70
C TYR A 216 -1.55 8.91 -5.67
N SER A 217 -0.90 8.96 -6.85
CA SER A 217 0.56 8.97 -6.98
C SER A 217 1.21 10.20 -6.35
N ASP A 218 0.45 11.28 -6.16
CA ASP A 218 0.94 12.52 -5.56
C ASP A 218 1.08 12.46 -4.04
N LEU A 219 0.49 11.45 -3.39
CA LEU A 219 0.40 11.32 -1.94
C LEU A 219 1.62 10.63 -1.31
N MET A 220 2.39 9.91 -2.11
CA MET A 220 3.51 9.08 -1.65
C MET A 220 4.67 9.96 -1.16
N TYR A 221 5.33 9.51 -0.09
CA TYR A 221 6.57 10.14 0.37
C TYR A 221 7.67 10.03 -0.68
N ASN A 222 7.79 8.86 -1.29
CA ASN A 222 8.80 8.53 -2.29
C ASN A 222 8.52 9.02 -3.71
N LYS A 223 7.77 10.12 -3.84
CA LYS A 223 7.47 10.72 -5.13
C LYS A 223 8.76 10.97 -5.92
N LYS A 224 8.81 10.55 -7.19
CA LYS A 224 9.88 10.99 -8.10
C LYS A 224 9.89 12.51 -8.10
N ASN A 225 10.97 13.11 -7.61
CA ASN A 225 11.09 14.56 -7.54
C ASN A 225 11.01 15.13 -8.95
N TRP A 226 10.09 16.07 -9.20
CA TRP A 226 10.00 16.75 -10.48
C TRP A 226 11.25 17.59 -10.81
N ARG A 227 12.04 17.96 -9.79
CA ARG A 227 13.38 18.57 -9.95
C ARG A 227 14.45 17.60 -10.47
N ASP A 228 14.21 16.28 -10.39
CA ASP A 228 15.07 15.26 -11.02
C ASP A 228 14.70 15.01 -12.49
N MET A 229 13.74 15.77 -13.06
CA MET A 229 13.36 15.70 -14.47
C MET A 229 14.13 16.68 -15.36
N ASP A 230 15.02 17.51 -14.82
CA ASP A 230 15.95 18.26 -15.66
C ASP A 230 17.08 17.33 -16.11
N LYS A 231 16.84 16.65 -17.24
CA LYS A 231 17.89 16.25 -18.19
C LYS A 231 17.32 15.94 -19.57
N ASP A 232 18.11 16.38 -20.54
CA ASP A 232 17.90 16.49 -21.99
C ASP A 232 16.91 15.50 -22.63
N LYS A 233 16.03 16.04 -23.49
CA LYS A 233 15.01 15.29 -24.27
C LYS A 233 15.61 14.35 -25.33
N THR A 234 16.91 14.15 -25.35
CA THR A 234 17.65 13.36 -26.36
C THR A 234 18.16 12.01 -25.85
N ILE A 235 18.00 11.70 -24.55
CA ILE A 235 18.49 10.45 -23.96
C ILE A 235 17.31 9.53 -23.64
N THR A 236 17.31 8.30 -24.16
CA THR A 236 16.24 7.34 -23.88
C THR A 236 16.22 6.97 -22.39
N ARG A 237 15.04 6.67 -21.81
CA ARG A 237 14.88 6.38 -20.36
C ARG A 237 15.81 5.28 -19.81
N GLN A 238 16.36 4.42 -20.67
CA GLN A 238 17.33 3.39 -20.29
C GLN A 238 18.77 3.92 -20.17
N GLU A 239 19.14 4.95 -20.93
CA GLU A 239 20.50 5.51 -20.98
C GLU A 239 20.78 6.52 -19.85
N ALA A 240 19.74 7.01 -19.16
CA ALA A 240 19.84 8.01 -18.08
C ALA A 240 19.83 7.43 -16.65
N LEU A 241 19.82 6.10 -16.48
CA LEU A 241 19.78 5.45 -15.17
C LEU A 241 21.21 5.25 -14.64
N THR A 242 21.60 6.04 -13.64
CA THR A 242 22.83 5.80 -12.88
C THR A 242 22.76 4.44 -12.18
N PRO A 243 23.90 3.76 -11.94
CA PRO A 243 23.94 2.47 -11.22
C PRO A 243 23.16 2.49 -9.90
N GLU A 244 23.26 3.59 -9.14
CA GLU A 244 22.50 3.81 -7.89
C GLU A 244 20.98 3.80 -8.09
N LYS A 245 20.48 4.38 -9.18
CA LYS A 245 19.03 4.38 -9.49
C LYS A 245 18.55 2.98 -9.85
N LYS A 246 19.39 2.17 -10.51
CA LYS A 246 19.09 0.79 -10.87
C LYS A 246 19.03 -0.12 -9.64
N GLU A 247 20.06 -0.09 -8.79
CA GLU A 247 20.10 -0.83 -7.52
C GLU A 247 18.88 -0.49 -6.65
N ARG A 248 18.52 0.79 -6.57
CA ARG A 248 17.34 1.25 -5.83
C ARG A 248 16.04 0.66 -6.38
N GLN A 249 15.84 0.70 -7.69
CA GLN A 249 14.62 0.14 -8.30
C GLN A 249 14.54 -1.37 -8.07
N GLU A 250 15.68 -2.07 -8.11
CA GLU A 250 15.76 -3.50 -7.81
C GLU A 250 15.41 -3.81 -6.35
N ALA A 251 15.87 -3.01 -5.40
CA ALA A 251 15.52 -3.14 -3.99
C ALA A 251 14.02 -2.93 -3.75
N ILE A 252 13.43 -1.88 -4.33
CA ILE A 252 11.98 -1.59 -4.26
C ILE A 252 11.18 -2.77 -4.83
N ASN A 253 11.55 -3.24 -6.03
CA ASN A 253 10.86 -4.35 -6.68
C ASN A 253 10.96 -5.63 -5.85
N THR A 254 12.14 -5.90 -5.28
CA THR A 254 12.37 -7.10 -4.46
C THR A 254 11.51 -7.09 -3.20
N TYR A 255 11.44 -5.95 -2.51
CA TYR A 255 10.57 -5.78 -1.35
C TYR A 255 9.10 -6.05 -1.67
N TYR A 256 8.54 -5.44 -2.71
CA TYR A 256 7.14 -5.65 -3.08
C TYR A 256 6.85 -7.08 -3.55
N VAL A 257 7.80 -7.73 -4.24
CA VAL A 257 7.66 -9.14 -4.63
C VAL A 257 7.67 -10.05 -3.40
N GLN A 258 8.60 -9.85 -2.46
CA GLN A 258 8.67 -10.65 -1.23
C GLN A 258 7.39 -10.52 -0.41
N LYS A 259 6.85 -9.31 -0.31
CA LYS A 259 5.58 -9.01 0.34
C LYS A 259 4.40 -9.71 -0.31
N ALA A 260 4.33 -9.70 -1.64
CA ALA A 260 3.30 -10.43 -2.39
C ALA A 260 3.40 -11.94 -2.20
N ILE A 261 4.63 -12.49 -2.20
CA ILE A 261 4.89 -13.92 -1.92
C ILE A 261 4.46 -14.29 -0.50
N ALA A 262 4.83 -13.48 0.51
CA ALA A 262 4.44 -13.71 1.89
C ALA A 262 2.91 -13.70 2.05
N LEU A 263 2.22 -12.79 1.36
CA LEU A 263 0.76 -12.76 1.35
C LEU A 263 0.15 -14.03 0.74
N ILE A 264 0.65 -14.52 -0.40
CA ILE A 264 0.18 -15.78 -0.99
C ILE A 264 0.34 -16.95 -0.01
N ARG A 265 1.51 -17.08 0.63
CA ARG A 265 1.77 -18.12 1.64
C ARG A 265 0.84 -18.04 2.85
N LYS A 266 0.38 -16.84 3.21
CA LYS A 266 -0.53 -16.61 4.33
C LYS A 266 -1.97 -17.02 3.99
N ILE A 267 -2.40 -16.79 2.75
CA ILE A 267 -3.83 -16.88 2.37
C ILE A 267 -4.17 -18.17 1.62
N GLN A 268 -3.18 -18.86 1.09
CA GLN A 268 -3.32 -20.15 0.43
C GLN A 268 -2.61 -21.23 1.27
N THR A 269 -3.36 -22.26 1.66
CA THR A 269 -2.84 -23.40 2.45
C THR A 269 -2.53 -24.62 1.59
N GLU A 270 -3.16 -24.72 0.43
CA GLU A 270 -3.00 -25.80 -0.54
C GLU A 270 -2.70 -25.25 -1.93
N SER A 271 -2.41 -26.14 -2.89
CA SER A 271 -2.15 -25.71 -4.26
C SER A 271 -3.41 -25.09 -4.84
N GLU A 272 -3.26 -23.95 -5.52
CA GLU A 272 -4.36 -23.33 -6.24
C GLU A 272 -4.74 -24.12 -7.51
N VAL A 273 -3.85 -25.02 -7.98
CA VAL A 273 -4.12 -25.90 -9.11
C VAL A 273 -4.50 -27.29 -8.61
N HIS A 274 -5.76 -27.68 -8.78
CA HIS A 274 -6.28 -28.98 -8.36
C HIS A 274 -6.23 -30.02 -9.49
N ASP A 275 -5.03 -30.36 -9.95
CA ASP A 275 -4.78 -31.40 -10.94
C ASP A 275 -4.23 -32.69 -10.30
N SER A 276 -4.01 -33.73 -11.12
CA SER A 276 -3.44 -35.01 -10.66
C SER A 276 -2.02 -34.90 -10.08
N TRP A 277 -1.34 -33.76 -10.26
CA TRP A 277 0.02 -33.49 -9.79
C TRP A 277 0.03 -32.64 -8.51
N GLY A 278 -1.14 -32.20 -8.04
CA GLY A 278 -1.34 -31.42 -6.81
C GLY A 278 -1.22 -32.21 -5.51
N ASN A 279 -0.73 -33.45 -5.56
CA ASN A 279 -0.54 -34.28 -4.37
C ASN A 279 0.65 -33.76 -3.53
N GLY A 280 0.41 -33.52 -2.23
CA GLY A 280 1.42 -33.09 -1.26
C GLY A 280 1.35 -31.60 -0.90
N GLU A 281 2.28 -31.15 -0.07
CA GLU A 281 2.28 -29.77 0.42
C GLU A 281 2.63 -28.76 -0.67
N ALA A 282 1.82 -27.70 -0.75
CA ALA A 282 2.05 -26.59 -1.66
C ALA A 282 2.99 -25.56 -1.03
N THR A 283 4.23 -25.54 -1.51
CA THR A 283 5.31 -24.74 -0.90
C THR A 283 5.91 -23.73 -1.88
N GLN A 284 5.57 -23.83 -3.16
CA GLN A 284 6.20 -23.09 -4.25
C GLN A 284 5.29 -21.96 -4.72
N VAL A 285 5.67 -20.71 -4.43
CA VAL A 285 4.97 -19.55 -5.00
C VAL A 285 5.58 -19.26 -6.36
N HIS A 286 4.84 -19.60 -7.40
CA HIS A 286 5.24 -19.49 -8.78
C HIS A 286 4.78 -18.18 -9.41
N HIS A 287 5.61 -17.58 -10.26
CA HIS A 287 5.19 -16.45 -11.09
C HIS A 287 4.59 -16.99 -12.39
N ILE A 288 3.28 -16.78 -12.63
CA ILE A 288 2.60 -17.23 -13.85
C ILE A 288 3.26 -16.59 -15.08
N PHE A 289 3.51 -15.27 -15.02
CA PHE A 289 4.37 -14.53 -15.94
C PHE A 289 5.71 -14.23 -15.25
N PRO A 290 6.85 -14.69 -15.81
CA PRO A 290 8.10 -14.75 -15.08
C PRO A 290 8.68 -13.35 -14.85
N LYS A 291 9.18 -13.10 -13.64
CA LYS A 291 9.76 -11.81 -13.21
C LYS A 291 10.85 -11.29 -14.14
N SER A 292 11.66 -12.17 -14.74
CA SER A 292 12.73 -11.78 -15.66
C SER A 292 12.21 -11.13 -16.95
N GLN A 293 11.03 -11.55 -17.42
CA GLN A 293 10.41 -11.03 -18.64
C GLN A 293 9.41 -9.91 -18.33
N PHE A 294 8.71 -10.01 -17.19
CA PHE A 294 7.64 -9.10 -16.81
C PHE A 294 7.85 -8.47 -15.41
N PRO A 295 8.95 -7.73 -15.18
CA PRO A 295 9.26 -7.13 -13.89
C PRO A 295 8.17 -6.16 -13.39
N GLN A 296 7.43 -5.52 -14.28
CA GLN A 296 6.36 -4.57 -13.99
C GLN A 296 5.13 -5.20 -13.32
N ILE A 297 4.90 -6.51 -13.52
CA ILE A 297 3.78 -7.26 -12.92
C ILE A 297 4.23 -8.30 -11.89
N ALA A 298 5.53 -8.38 -11.60
CA ALA A 298 6.08 -9.39 -10.69
C ALA A 298 5.53 -9.30 -9.25
N HIS A 299 5.18 -8.10 -8.79
CA HIS A 299 4.67 -7.85 -7.44
C HIS A 299 3.15 -7.99 -7.31
N TYR A 300 2.45 -8.28 -8.41
CA TYR A 300 1.02 -8.51 -8.37
C TYR A 300 0.75 -9.90 -7.82
N VAL A 301 -0.04 -9.99 -6.75
CA VAL A 301 -0.49 -11.28 -6.21
C VAL A 301 -1.33 -12.07 -7.22
N GLU A 302 -1.97 -11.36 -8.15
CA GLU A 302 -2.68 -11.91 -9.28
C GLU A 302 -1.77 -12.61 -10.31
N ASN A 303 -0.45 -12.33 -10.28
CA ASN A 303 0.57 -13.00 -11.08
C ASN A 303 1.30 -14.13 -10.31
N LEU A 304 0.94 -14.37 -9.04
CA LEU A 304 1.56 -15.37 -8.19
C LEU A 304 0.59 -16.50 -7.90
N ILE A 305 1.02 -17.74 -8.02
CA ILE A 305 0.19 -18.92 -7.76
C ILE A 305 0.93 -19.92 -6.86
N LEU A 306 0.25 -20.44 -5.84
CA LEU A 306 0.82 -21.46 -4.95
C LEU A 306 0.68 -22.85 -5.58
N LEU A 307 1.80 -23.57 -5.67
CA LEU A 307 1.91 -24.89 -6.29
C LEU A 307 2.64 -25.89 -5.38
N THR A 308 2.41 -27.19 -5.61
CA THR A 308 3.28 -28.25 -5.07
C THR A 308 4.64 -28.27 -5.77
N ALA A 309 5.62 -28.94 -5.15
CA ALA A 309 6.94 -29.11 -5.75
C ALA A 309 6.88 -29.79 -7.13
N THR A 310 6.02 -30.80 -7.30
CA THR A 310 5.83 -31.52 -8.56
C THR A 310 5.23 -30.62 -9.64
N GLN A 311 4.18 -29.88 -9.31
CA GLN A 311 3.57 -28.92 -10.24
C GLN A 311 4.58 -27.85 -10.67
N HIS A 312 5.34 -27.30 -9.73
CA HIS A 312 6.33 -26.27 -10.04
C HIS A 312 7.48 -26.80 -10.93
N ASN A 313 8.14 -27.87 -10.48
CA ASN A 313 9.42 -28.31 -11.03
C ASN A 313 9.30 -29.26 -12.23
N THR A 314 8.12 -29.85 -12.44
CA THR A 314 7.89 -30.79 -13.54
C THR A 314 6.91 -30.24 -14.57
N LYS A 315 5.90 -29.46 -14.15
CA LYS A 315 4.86 -28.94 -15.04
C LYS A 315 5.13 -27.50 -15.46
N ALA A 316 5.21 -26.57 -14.50
CA ALA A 316 5.45 -25.16 -14.79
C ALA A 316 6.83 -24.91 -15.40
N HIS A 317 7.85 -25.60 -14.88
CA HIS A 317 9.23 -25.57 -15.38
C HIS A 317 9.67 -26.96 -15.86
N PRO A 318 9.37 -27.38 -17.12
CA PRO A 318 9.68 -28.72 -17.60
C PRO A 318 11.16 -29.08 -17.43
N ASN A 319 11.43 -30.30 -16.95
CA ASN A 319 12.77 -30.81 -16.68
C ASN A 319 13.61 -29.94 -15.72
N ASN A 320 12.97 -29.33 -14.70
CA ASN A 320 13.61 -28.43 -13.74
C ASN A 320 14.27 -27.19 -14.38
N LYS A 321 13.92 -26.83 -15.62
CA LYS A 321 14.46 -25.65 -16.30
C LYS A 321 13.71 -24.41 -15.83
N THR A 322 14.09 -23.87 -14.68
CA THR A 322 13.44 -22.71 -14.03
C THR A 322 13.45 -21.42 -14.87
N GLN A 323 14.24 -21.38 -15.94
CA GLN A 323 14.27 -20.28 -16.92
C GLN A 323 13.23 -20.41 -18.04
N GLN A 324 12.53 -21.54 -18.13
CA GLN A 324 11.53 -21.83 -19.17
C GLN A 324 10.15 -22.02 -18.53
N ILE A 325 9.10 -21.50 -19.15
CA ILE A 325 7.72 -21.75 -18.73
C ILE A 325 7.04 -22.68 -19.74
N ASN A 326 6.35 -23.69 -19.23
CA ASN A 326 5.43 -24.48 -20.04
C ASN A 326 4.19 -23.66 -20.37
N ARG A 327 3.95 -23.40 -21.66
CA ARG A 327 2.83 -22.57 -22.12
C ARG A 327 1.48 -23.19 -21.79
N ASP A 328 1.31 -24.50 -21.96
CA ASP A 328 0.06 -25.19 -21.63
C ASP A 328 -0.22 -25.13 -20.14
N TYR A 329 0.81 -25.32 -19.31
CA TYR A 329 0.66 -25.23 -17.86
C TYR A 329 0.47 -23.79 -17.37
N GLN A 330 1.00 -22.80 -18.09
CA GLN A 330 0.72 -21.39 -17.82
C GLN A 330 -0.77 -21.08 -17.99
N LEU A 331 -1.43 -21.61 -19.03
CA LEU A 331 -2.88 -21.50 -19.18
C LEU A 331 -3.60 -22.13 -17.98
N VAL A 332 -3.24 -23.36 -17.59
CA VAL A 332 -3.81 -24.04 -16.42
C VAL A 332 -3.72 -23.17 -15.17
N CYS A 333 -2.54 -22.59 -14.92
CA CYS A 333 -2.33 -21.66 -13.81
C CYS A 333 -3.22 -20.40 -13.93
N LEU A 334 -3.38 -19.80 -15.11
CA LEU A 334 -4.24 -18.63 -15.30
C LEU A 334 -5.72 -18.95 -15.02
N LEU A 335 -6.20 -20.10 -15.47
CA LEU A 335 -7.57 -20.54 -15.23
C LEU A 335 -7.82 -20.80 -13.74
N ALA A 336 -6.93 -21.57 -13.10
CA ALA A 336 -6.98 -21.80 -11.66
C ALA A 336 -6.92 -20.48 -10.87
N LYS A 337 -6.05 -19.55 -11.29
CA LYS A 337 -5.93 -18.25 -10.63
C LYS A 337 -7.19 -17.41 -10.79
N ALA A 338 -7.86 -17.47 -11.94
CA ALA A 338 -9.14 -16.80 -12.16
C ALA A 338 -10.20 -17.31 -11.16
N ASP A 339 -10.30 -18.63 -10.98
CA ASP A 339 -11.22 -19.25 -10.03
C ASP A 339 -10.90 -18.88 -8.58
N THR A 340 -9.61 -18.89 -8.18
CA THR A 340 -9.19 -18.45 -6.84
C THR A 340 -9.57 -16.98 -6.58
N ILE A 341 -9.32 -16.10 -7.55
CA ILE A 341 -9.62 -14.67 -7.42
C ILE A 341 -11.14 -14.45 -7.33
N GLU A 342 -11.92 -15.09 -8.21
CA GLU A 342 -13.38 -14.99 -8.20
C GLU A 342 -13.97 -15.44 -6.86
N ASN A 343 -13.52 -16.59 -6.35
CA ASN A 343 -13.96 -17.10 -5.05
C ASN A 343 -13.59 -16.17 -3.91
N SER A 344 -12.37 -15.63 -3.91
CA SER A 344 -11.92 -14.68 -2.89
C SER A 344 -12.75 -13.39 -2.90
N LEU A 345 -13.01 -12.83 -4.09
CA LEU A 345 -13.84 -11.63 -4.24
C LEU A 345 -15.28 -11.87 -3.75
N ARG A 346 -15.84 -13.06 -4.00
CA ARG A 346 -17.17 -13.43 -3.52
C ARG A 346 -17.23 -13.57 -1.99
N LEU A 347 -16.21 -14.16 -1.37
CA LEU A 347 -16.21 -14.48 0.07
C LEU A 347 -15.80 -13.30 0.95
N VAL A 348 -14.78 -12.54 0.54
CA VAL A 348 -14.14 -11.52 1.38
C VAL A 348 -13.91 -10.20 0.63
N GLY A 349 -14.52 -10.03 -0.54
CA GLY A 349 -14.41 -8.82 -1.34
C GLY A 349 -12.97 -8.53 -1.78
N ASP A 350 -12.64 -7.24 -1.81
CA ASP A 350 -11.34 -6.73 -2.24
C ASP A 350 -10.22 -6.84 -1.18
N LYS A 351 -10.38 -7.72 -0.16
CA LYS A 351 -9.40 -7.89 0.93
C LYS A 351 -8.02 -8.34 0.41
N TYR A 352 -7.99 -9.22 -0.60
CA TYR A 352 -6.75 -9.85 -1.09
C TYR A 352 -6.46 -9.55 -2.57
N TYR A 353 -7.45 -9.72 -3.44
CA TYR A 353 -7.30 -9.64 -4.89
C TYR A 353 -8.17 -8.54 -5.48
N ARG A 354 -7.85 -8.15 -6.72
CA ARG A 354 -8.68 -7.26 -7.54
C ARG A 354 -8.79 -7.77 -8.97
N LYS A 355 -10.01 -7.74 -9.53
CA LYS A 355 -10.24 -8.14 -10.92
C LYS A 355 -9.46 -7.25 -11.90
N GLU A 356 -9.42 -5.93 -11.66
CA GLU A 356 -8.68 -5.01 -12.53
C GLU A 356 -7.18 -5.32 -12.53
N SER A 357 -6.62 -5.72 -11.39
CA SER A 357 -5.23 -6.13 -11.28
C SER A 357 -4.95 -7.42 -12.04
N PHE A 358 -5.85 -8.38 -12.01
CA PHE A 358 -5.73 -9.62 -12.79
C PHE A 358 -5.83 -9.37 -14.30
N VAL A 359 -6.79 -8.55 -14.72
CA VAL A 359 -6.94 -8.13 -16.12
C VAL A 359 -5.68 -7.41 -16.59
N TYR A 360 -5.11 -6.51 -15.79
CA TYR A 360 -3.84 -5.84 -16.11
C TYR A 360 -2.68 -6.82 -16.26
N VAL A 361 -2.59 -7.83 -15.38
CA VAL A 361 -1.59 -8.91 -15.47
C VAL A 361 -1.73 -9.68 -16.78
N ILE A 362 -2.94 -10.09 -17.15
CA ILE A 362 -3.22 -10.80 -18.41
C ILE A 362 -2.85 -9.95 -19.63
N ASN A 363 -3.35 -8.70 -19.67
CA ASN A 363 -3.10 -7.78 -20.78
C ASN A 363 -1.60 -7.54 -20.99
N THR A 364 -0.86 -7.37 -19.90
CA THR A 364 0.58 -7.19 -19.93
C THR A 364 1.32 -8.46 -20.34
N GLY A 365 0.95 -9.61 -19.78
CA GLY A 365 1.64 -10.88 -20.01
C GLY A 365 1.41 -11.47 -21.40
N LEU A 366 0.23 -11.25 -21.98
CA LEU A 366 -0.18 -11.80 -23.28
C LEU A 366 -0.22 -10.77 -24.41
N THR A 367 0.06 -9.49 -24.12
CA THR A 367 -0.10 -8.38 -25.08
C THR A 367 -1.52 -8.33 -25.64
N THR A 368 -2.50 -8.23 -24.75
CA THR A 368 -3.93 -8.20 -25.09
C THR A 368 -4.62 -6.99 -24.45
N ASP A 369 -5.88 -6.76 -24.83
CA ASP A 369 -6.69 -5.65 -24.31
C ASP A 369 -8.05 -6.14 -23.81
N PHE A 370 -8.02 -6.94 -22.74
CA PHE A 370 -9.23 -7.38 -22.06
C PHE A 370 -9.84 -6.20 -21.30
N SER A 371 -11.16 -6.03 -21.46
CA SER A 371 -11.92 -5.08 -20.66
C SER A 371 -12.09 -5.59 -19.23
N THR A 372 -12.03 -4.68 -18.27
CA THR A 372 -12.38 -4.95 -16.87
C THR A 372 -13.89 -5.22 -16.68
N SER A 373 -14.72 -4.98 -17.69
CA SER A 373 -16.15 -5.33 -17.66
C SER A 373 -16.42 -6.82 -17.84
N LEU A 374 -15.47 -7.61 -18.34
CA LEU A 374 -15.65 -9.04 -18.59
C LEU A 374 -15.86 -9.83 -17.30
N THR A 375 -16.74 -10.81 -17.33
CA THR A 375 -16.90 -11.83 -16.28
C THR A 375 -15.69 -12.77 -16.24
N PHE A 376 -15.48 -13.48 -15.13
CA PHE A 376 -14.39 -14.46 -15.03
C PHE A 376 -14.55 -15.60 -16.04
N GLU A 377 -15.77 -16.05 -16.33
CA GLU A 377 -16.04 -17.05 -17.38
C GLU A 377 -15.65 -16.55 -18.78
N GLU A 378 -15.96 -15.30 -19.12
CA GLU A 378 -15.53 -14.70 -20.39
C GLU A 378 -14.01 -14.57 -20.47
N ILE A 379 -13.35 -14.17 -19.37
CA ILE A 379 -11.88 -14.10 -19.28
C ILE A 379 -11.29 -15.50 -19.53
N LYS A 380 -11.77 -16.53 -18.83
CA LYS A 380 -11.32 -17.93 -19.00
C LYS A 380 -11.51 -18.42 -20.43
N THR A 381 -12.68 -18.17 -21.03
CA THR A 381 -12.98 -18.56 -22.41
C THR A 381 -12.00 -17.91 -23.40
N LYS A 382 -11.73 -16.60 -23.25
CA LYS A 382 -10.77 -15.90 -24.11
C LYS A 382 -9.34 -16.39 -23.91
N LEU A 383 -8.93 -16.72 -22.68
CA LEU A 383 -7.62 -17.30 -22.41
C LEU A 383 -7.44 -18.63 -23.15
N VAL A 384 -8.43 -19.52 -23.08
CA VAL A 384 -8.42 -20.80 -23.82
C VAL A 384 -8.29 -20.56 -25.33
N GLN A 385 -9.01 -19.60 -25.89
CA GLN A 385 -8.91 -19.24 -27.31
C GLN A 385 -7.50 -18.76 -27.69
N ILE A 386 -6.89 -17.87 -26.89
CA ILE A 386 -5.55 -17.33 -27.16
C ILE A 386 -4.49 -18.43 -27.16
N TYR A 387 -4.55 -19.34 -26.19
CA TYR A 387 -3.54 -20.40 -26.05
C TYR A 387 -3.70 -21.51 -27.09
N ASN A 388 -4.91 -21.74 -27.61
CA ASN A 388 -5.18 -22.73 -28.65
C ASN A 388 -5.09 -22.17 -30.08
N ALA A 389 -4.96 -20.85 -30.25
CA ALA A 389 -4.76 -20.21 -31.55
C ALA A 389 -3.28 -20.13 -31.97
N ALA A 390 -2.36 -20.53 -31.08
CA ALA A 390 -0.93 -20.36 -31.22
C ALA A 390 -0.22 -21.54 -31.89
#